data_AF-A0AAE0E3B2-F1
#
_entry.id   AF-A0AAE0E3B2-F1
#
_cell.length_a   1.000
_cell.length_b   1.000
_cell.length_c   1.000
_cell.angle_alpha   90.00
_cell.angle_beta   90.00
_cell.angle_gamma   90.00
#
_symmetry.space_group_name_H-M   'P 1'
#
loop_
_entity.id
_entity.type
_entity.pdbx_description
1 polymer ?
#
loop_
_entity_poly.entity_id
_entity_poly.type
_entity_poly.pdbx_seq_one_letter_code
_entity_poly.pdbx_strand_id
1 'polypeptide(L)'
;MGITDILCQALQRLSQDILNALHLVRSTKILLHELRQDGWGKFFSNLVSFCERQGIDIPEMSAHYMVGTCRSCEQQDHVTVDHYYHVDVFNVVIDFQLMELGTRFIEQTVELLTLSSALHPTKNFKSFSIDDICSLAENYYHGDFPQKDLDTLRRQLQHYKNDVLIQA
;
A
#
# COMPACT_ATOMS: atom_id res chain seq x y z
N MET A 1 -1.46 -5.54 -12.04
CA MET A 1 -1.73 -6.75 -11.22
C MET A 1 -3.07 -6.55 -10.53
N GLY A 2 -3.93 -7.56 -10.43
CA GLY A 2 -5.31 -7.36 -9.94
C GLY A 2 -5.38 -6.73 -8.55
N ILE A 3 -4.44 -7.06 -7.65
CA ILE A 3 -4.38 -6.51 -6.28
C ILE A 3 -4.07 -5.00 -6.29
N THR A 4 -3.14 -4.54 -7.12
CA THR A 4 -2.72 -3.14 -7.15
C THR A 4 -3.64 -2.25 -7.98
N ASP A 5 -4.49 -2.82 -8.83
CA ASP A 5 -5.35 -2.07 -9.75
C ASP A 5 -6.30 -1.10 -9.01
N ILE A 6 -6.97 -1.57 -7.95
CA ILE A 6 -7.86 -0.74 -7.14
C ILE A 6 -7.10 0.44 -6.53
N LEU A 7 -5.90 0.20 -5.99
CA LEU A 7 -5.06 1.25 -5.43
C LEU A 7 -4.58 2.22 -6.51
N CYS A 8 -4.15 1.73 -7.68
CA CYS A 8 -3.71 2.58 -8.78
C CYS A 8 -4.83 3.50 -9.28
N GLN A 9 -6.03 2.96 -9.48
CA GLN A 9 -7.19 3.74 -9.90
C GLN A 9 -7.60 4.76 -8.83
N ALA A 10 -7.55 4.39 -7.56
CA ALA A 10 -7.79 5.28 -6.44
C ALA A 10 -6.80 6.46 -6.40
N LEU A 11 -5.50 6.17 -6.46
CA LEU A 11 -4.46 7.21 -6.41
C LEU A 11 -4.48 8.14 -7.64
N GLN A 12 -5.03 7.69 -8.76
CA GLN A 12 -5.23 8.53 -9.96
C GLN A 12 -6.42 9.49 -9.83
N ARG A 13 -7.35 9.27 -8.90
CA ARG A 13 -8.52 10.14 -8.70
C ARG A 13 -8.14 11.32 -7.80
N LEU A 14 -8.27 12.53 -8.35
CA LEU A 14 -8.00 13.79 -7.65
C LEU A 14 -8.93 14.07 -6.46
N SER A 15 -10.10 13.42 -6.38
CA SER A 15 -11.14 13.69 -5.38
C SER A 15 -11.19 12.67 -4.24
N GLN A 16 -10.07 11.98 -3.96
CA GLN A 16 -10.07 10.89 -3.00
C GLN A 16 -9.93 11.40 -1.56
N ASP A 17 -10.76 10.86 -0.67
CA ASP A 17 -10.58 11.01 0.77
C ASP A 17 -9.25 10.38 1.20
N ILE A 18 -8.45 11.15 1.95
CA ILE A 18 -7.08 10.77 2.30
C ILE A 18 -7.03 9.51 3.17
N LEU A 19 -7.99 9.33 4.08
CA LEU A 19 -8.05 8.15 4.92
C LEU A 19 -8.37 6.91 4.08
N ASN A 20 -9.31 7.04 3.13
CA ASN A 20 -9.61 5.95 2.21
C ASN A 20 -8.37 5.55 1.37
N ALA A 21 -7.58 6.51 0.91
CA ALA A 21 -6.33 6.20 0.21
C ALA A 21 -5.33 5.46 1.11
N LEU A 22 -5.13 5.92 2.35
CA LEU A 22 -4.23 5.27 3.32
C LEU A 22 -4.71 3.84 3.67
N HIS A 23 -6.03 3.65 3.84
CA HIS A 23 -6.61 2.32 4.04
C HIS A 23 -6.35 1.40 2.84
N LEU A 24 -6.51 1.90 1.61
CA LEU A 24 -6.21 1.12 0.41
C LEU A 24 -4.73 0.75 0.32
N VAL A 25 -3.81 1.65 0.68
CA VAL A 25 -2.37 1.33 0.76
C VAL A 25 -2.14 0.19 1.76
N ARG A 26 -2.70 0.29 2.97
CA ARG A 26 -2.58 -0.74 4.01
C ARG A 26 -3.15 -2.09 3.56
N SER A 27 -4.38 -2.11 3.04
CA SER A 27 -5.02 -3.33 2.54
C SER A 27 -4.25 -3.94 1.37
N THR A 28 -3.72 -3.11 0.46
CA THR A 28 -2.90 -3.59 -0.66
C THR A 28 -1.62 -4.25 -0.15
N LYS A 29 -0.92 -3.65 0.84
CA LYS A 29 0.27 -4.27 1.46
C LYS A 29 -0.05 -5.64 2.06
N ILE A 30 -1.19 -5.78 2.76
CA ILE A 30 -1.62 -7.06 3.35
C ILE A 30 -1.88 -8.11 2.25
N LEU A 31 -2.67 -7.76 1.23
CA LEU A 31 -3.00 -8.67 0.13
C LEU A 31 -1.77 -9.11 -0.68
N LEU A 32 -0.80 -8.20 -0.88
CA LEU A 32 0.48 -8.53 -1.51
C LEU A 32 1.28 -9.52 -0.67
N HIS A 33 1.32 -9.32 0.65
CA HIS A 33 2.00 -10.25 1.55
C HIS A 33 1.36 -11.64 1.53
N GLU A 34 0.02 -11.72 1.59
CA GLU A 34 -0.72 -12.98 1.45
C GLU A 34 -0.47 -13.66 0.10
N LEU A 35 -0.48 -12.88 -1.00
CA LEU A 35 -0.17 -13.39 -2.34
C LEU A 35 1.23 -14.01 -2.40
N ARG A 36 2.20 -13.42 -1.70
CA ARG A 36 3.57 -13.92 -1.63
C ARG A 36 3.69 -15.23 -0.83
N GLN A 37 3.01 -15.34 0.32
CA GLN A 37 3.16 -16.51 1.19
C GLN A 37 2.43 -17.73 0.62
N ASP A 38 1.17 -17.56 0.20
CA ASP A 38 0.28 -18.68 -0.12
C ASP A 38 -0.40 -18.54 -1.49
N GLY A 39 -0.10 -17.47 -2.23
CA GLY A 39 -0.79 -17.14 -3.47
C GLY A 39 -0.26 -17.84 -4.71
N TRP A 40 0.96 -18.40 -4.69
CA TRP A 40 1.59 -19.04 -5.85
C TRP A 40 0.72 -20.14 -6.44
N GLY A 41 0.28 -21.11 -5.64
CA GLY A 41 -0.48 -22.26 -6.16
C GLY A 41 -1.77 -21.86 -6.88
N LYS A 42 -2.51 -20.90 -6.31
CA LYS A 42 -3.74 -20.37 -6.93
C LYS A 42 -3.43 -19.57 -8.19
N PHE A 43 -2.40 -18.71 -8.16
CA PHE A 43 -1.97 -17.93 -9.31
C PHE A 43 -1.55 -18.84 -10.46
N PHE A 44 -0.69 -19.82 -10.16
CA PHE A 44 -0.17 -20.77 -11.12
C PHE A 44 -1.27 -21.64 -11.73
N SER A 45 -2.21 -22.16 -10.92
CA SER A 45 -3.36 -22.91 -11.43
C SER A 45 -4.21 -22.09 -12.40
N ASN A 46 -4.45 -20.81 -12.10
CA ASN A 46 -5.17 -19.91 -13.01
C ASN A 46 -4.40 -19.69 -14.32
N LEU A 47 -3.07 -19.52 -14.24
CA LEU A 47 -2.20 -19.37 -15.40
C LEU A 47 -2.23 -20.61 -16.28
N VAL A 48 -2.11 -21.81 -15.70
CA VAL A 48 -2.21 -23.09 -16.42
C VAL A 48 -3.54 -23.17 -17.17
N SER A 49 -4.66 -22.91 -16.48
CA SER A 49 -5.99 -22.92 -17.11
C SER A 49 -6.14 -21.89 -18.24
N PHE A 50 -5.44 -20.76 -18.16
CA PHE A 50 -5.42 -19.76 -19.21
C PHE A 50 -4.62 -20.26 -20.42
N CYS A 51 -3.40 -20.77 -20.20
CA CYS A 51 -2.54 -21.30 -21.25
C CYS A 51 -3.21 -22.45 -22.01
N GLU A 52 -3.82 -23.42 -21.30
CA GLU A 52 -4.57 -24.53 -21.91
C GLU A 52 -5.70 -24.04 -22.83
N ARG A 53 -6.46 -23.03 -22.39
CA ARG A 53 -7.53 -22.43 -23.20
C ARG A 53 -7.04 -21.70 -24.44
N GLN A 54 -5.80 -21.18 -24.39
CA GLN A 54 -5.20 -20.44 -25.50
C GLN A 54 -4.26 -21.31 -26.36
N GLY A 55 -4.10 -22.61 -26.04
CA GLY A 55 -3.18 -23.51 -26.74
C GLY A 55 -1.71 -23.11 -26.56
N ILE A 56 -1.34 -22.53 -25.41
CA ILE A 56 0.03 -22.14 -25.09
C ILE A 56 0.67 -23.28 -24.29
N ASP A 57 1.79 -23.79 -24.78
CA ASP A 57 2.54 -24.84 -24.11
C ASP A 57 3.17 -24.32 -22.80
N ILE A 58 3.05 -25.13 -21.75
CA ILE A 58 3.62 -24.84 -20.43
C ILE A 58 4.93 -25.62 -20.30
N PRO A 59 6.04 -24.97 -19.88
CA PRO A 59 7.30 -25.67 -19.70
C PRO A 59 7.23 -26.70 -18.57
N GLU A 60 8.05 -27.75 -18.65
CA GLU A 60 8.14 -28.77 -17.61
C GLU A 60 8.69 -28.16 -16.31
N MET A 61 7.80 -27.98 -15.32
CA MET A 61 8.10 -27.26 -14.08
C MET A 61 9.15 -27.94 -13.19
N SER A 62 9.26 -29.27 -13.28
CA SER A 62 10.28 -30.08 -12.62
C SER A 62 11.61 -30.16 -13.38
N ALA A 63 11.69 -29.63 -14.60
CA ALA A 63 12.94 -29.59 -15.34
C ALA A 63 13.93 -28.62 -14.69
N HIS A 64 15.22 -28.83 -14.97
CA HIS A 64 16.26 -27.89 -14.58
C HIS A 64 16.11 -26.59 -15.38
N TYR A 65 16.23 -25.47 -14.69
CA TYR A 65 16.25 -24.16 -15.32
C TYR A 65 17.57 -23.96 -16.07
N MET A 66 17.48 -23.54 -17.33
CA MET A 66 18.65 -23.25 -18.17
C MET A 66 18.73 -21.75 -18.44
N VAL A 67 19.87 -21.15 -18.13
CA VAL A 67 20.13 -19.73 -18.39
C VAL A 67 20.80 -19.57 -19.75
N GLY A 68 20.23 -18.74 -20.62
CA GLY A 68 20.79 -18.39 -21.94
C GLY A 68 20.05 -19.00 -23.13
N THR A 69 20.28 -18.45 -24.33
CA THR A 69 19.68 -18.93 -25.58
C THR A 69 20.63 -19.83 -26.38
N CYS A 70 20.15 -21.02 -26.74
CA CYS A 70 20.69 -21.96 -27.73
C CYS A 70 22.17 -22.39 -27.58
N ARG A 71 23.14 -21.48 -27.70
CA ARG A 71 24.58 -21.80 -27.80
C ARG A 71 25.38 -21.46 -26.54
N SER A 72 24.78 -20.75 -25.59
CA SER A 72 25.39 -20.36 -24.32
C SER A 72 24.51 -20.76 -23.14
N CYS A 73 23.84 -21.92 -23.24
CA CYS A 73 23.07 -22.45 -22.12
C CYS A 73 24.05 -22.95 -21.06
N GLU A 74 24.16 -22.21 -19.96
CA GLU A 74 24.78 -22.69 -18.74
C GLU A 74 23.68 -23.30 -17.86
N GLN A 75 23.87 -24.56 -17.49
CA GLN A 75 22.95 -25.26 -16.62
C GLN A 75 23.17 -24.74 -15.20
N GLN A 76 22.11 -24.20 -14.57
CA GLN A 76 22.17 -23.86 -13.16
C GLN A 76 21.78 -25.13 -12.41
N ASP A 77 22.80 -25.95 -12.07
CA ASP A 77 22.69 -27.37 -11.69
C ASP A 77 21.73 -27.71 -10.53
N HIS A 78 21.10 -26.72 -9.89
CA HIS A 78 20.27 -26.90 -8.71
C HIS A 78 18.93 -26.13 -8.70
N VAL A 79 18.56 -25.42 -9.78
CA VAL A 79 17.31 -24.63 -9.82
C VAL A 79 16.31 -25.26 -10.78
N THR A 80 15.07 -25.50 -10.33
CA THR A 80 13.98 -25.96 -11.19
C THR A 80 13.29 -24.79 -11.89
N VAL A 81 12.58 -25.07 -12.99
CA VAL A 81 11.75 -24.07 -13.67
C VAL A 81 10.70 -23.47 -12.73
N ASP A 82 10.05 -24.29 -11.90
CA ASP A 82 9.12 -23.82 -10.86
C ASP A 82 9.81 -22.84 -9.90
N HIS A 83 11.00 -23.20 -9.38
CA HIS A 83 11.72 -22.35 -8.45
C HIS A 83 12.06 -21.00 -9.07
N TYR A 84 12.57 -20.98 -10.29
CA TYR A 84 12.91 -19.73 -10.97
C TYR A 84 11.69 -18.81 -11.11
N TYR A 85 10.56 -19.31 -11.64
CA TYR A 85 9.38 -18.46 -11.84
C TYR A 85 8.69 -18.08 -10.53
N HIS A 86 8.66 -18.97 -9.55
CA HIS A 86 8.03 -18.70 -8.26
C HIS A 86 8.88 -17.77 -7.40
N VAL A 87 10.14 -18.15 -7.16
CA VAL A 87 11.01 -17.46 -6.20
C VAL A 87 11.72 -16.28 -6.84
N ASP A 88 12.37 -16.48 -7.98
CA ASP A 88 13.23 -15.46 -8.58
C ASP A 88 12.47 -14.43 -9.42
N VAL A 89 11.24 -14.73 -9.83
CA VAL A 89 10.39 -13.82 -10.61
C VAL A 89 9.18 -13.36 -9.81
N PHE A 90 8.28 -14.26 -9.43
CA PHE A 90 7.00 -13.91 -8.82
C PHE A 90 7.18 -13.24 -7.44
N ASN A 91 7.96 -13.85 -6.54
CA ASN A 91 8.23 -13.26 -5.23
C ASN A 91 9.02 -11.95 -5.33
N VAL A 92 10.01 -11.87 -6.22
CA VAL A 92 10.80 -10.64 -6.45
C VAL A 92 9.90 -9.47 -6.89
N VAL A 93 8.95 -9.70 -7.79
CA VAL A 93 8.00 -8.65 -8.22
C VAL A 93 7.11 -8.18 -7.07
N ILE A 94 6.62 -9.10 -6.23
CA ILE A 94 5.79 -8.75 -5.07
C ILE A 94 6.62 -7.99 -4.02
N ASP A 95 7.84 -8.46 -3.74
CA ASP A 95 8.76 -7.82 -2.80
C ASP A 95 9.11 -6.40 -3.24
N PHE A 96 9.32 -6.20 -4.55
CA PHE A 96 9.53 -4.86 -5.10
C PHE A 96 8.32 -3.94 -4.87
N GLN A 97 7.09 -4.44 -5.09
CA GLN A 97 5.88 -3.63 -4.85
C GLN A 97 5.68 -3.32 -3.36
N LEU A 98 5.92 -4.29 -2.48
CA LEU A 98 5.88 -4.08 -1.04
C LEU A 98 6.91 -3.04 -0.59
N MET A 99 8.13 -3.11 -1.15
CA MET A 99 9.18 -2.14 -0.90
C MET A 99 8.77 -0.74 -1.34
N GLU A 100 8.31 -0.55 -2.58
CA GLU A 100 7.86 0.75 -3.09
C GLU A 100 6.72 1.35 -2.25
N LEU A 101 5.76 0.54 -1.84
CA LEU A 101 4.68 1.01 -0.95
C LEU A 101 5.21 1.32 0.45
N GLY A 102 6.21 0.59 0.93
CA GLY A 102 6.88 0.81 2.21
C GLY A 102 7.67 2.13 2.24
N THR A 103 8.40 2.43 1.16
CA THR A 103 9.25 3.62 1.06
C THR A 103 8.45 4.90 0.78
N ARG A 104 7.38 4.83 -0.02
CA ARG A 104 6.55 6.00 -0.33
C ARG A 104 5.55 6.34 0.79
N PHE A 105 5.08 5.32 1.51
CA PHE A 105 4.12 5.48 2.61
C PHE A 105 4.74 4.95 3.90
N ILE A 106 5.78 5.66 4.35
CA ILE A 106 6.42 5.40 5.65
C ILE A 106 5.46 5.72 6.79
N GLU A 107 5.67 5.09 7.94
CA GLU A 107 4.80 5.21 9.11
C GLU A 107 4.58 6.66 9.54
N GLN A 108 5.64 7.47 9.57
CA GLN A 108 5.57 8.90 9.89
C GLN A 108 4.68 9.69 8.93
N THR A 109 4.79 9.45 7.62
CA THR A 109 3.93 10.12 6.63
C THR A 109 2.49 9.64 6.75
N VAL A 110 2.26 8.35 7.00
CA VAL A 110 0.91 7.82 7.21
C VAL A 110 0.27 8.43 8.45
N GLU A 111 1.00 8.53 9.56
CA GLU A 111 0.52 9.16 10.79
C GLU A 111 0.22 10.65 10.57
N LEU A 112 1.16 11.40 9.99
CA LEU A 112 0.96 12.81 9.64
C LEU A 112 -0.33 13.03 8.84
N LEU A 113 -0.53 12.25 7.77
CA LEU A 113 -1.70 12.38 6.90
C LEU A 113 -2.99 11.91 7.60
N THR A 114 -2.90 10.92 8.50
CA THR A 114 -4.03 10.46 9.31
C THR A 114 -4.48 11.57 10.27
N LEU A 115 -3.56 12.18 11.00
CA LEU A 115 -3.87 13.31 11.90
C LEU A 115 -4.39 14.53 11.12
N SER A 116 -3.80 14.80 9.95
CA SER A 116 -4.23 15.89 9.06
C SER A 116 -5.67 15.71 8.55
N SER A 117 -6.20 14.49 8.53
CA SER A 117 -7.60 14.23 8.13
C SER A 117 -8.62 14.92 9.04
N ALA A 118 -8.25 15.24 10.29
CA ALA A 118 -9.10 15.99 11.22
C ALA A 118 -9.39 17.43 10.75
N LEU A 119 -8.55 17.96 9.86
CA LEU A 119 -8.72 19.29 9.25
C LEU A 119 -9.50 19.22 7.92
N HIS A 120 -9.88 18.03 7.46
CA HIS A 120 -10.47 17.86 6.15
C HIS A 120 -11.94 18.34 6.15
N PRO A 121 -12.33 19.25 5.23
CA PRO A 121 -13.63 19.94 5.30
C PRO A 121 -14.84 19.09 4.84
N THR A 122 -14.65 17.86 4.35
CA THR A 122 -15.76 17.05 3.82
C THR A 122 -16.82 16.78 4.87
N LYS A 123 -18.09 16.79 4.44
CA LYS A 123 -19.24 16.44 5.26
C LYS A 123 -19.25 17.24 6.58
N ASN A 124 -19.06 18.55 6.49
CA ASN A 124 -18.99 19.47 7.63
C ASN A 124 -17.93 19.07 8.67
N PHE A 125 -16.70 18.81 8.22
CA PHE A 125 -15.60 18.35 9.08
C PHE A 125 -15.95 17.10 9.90
N LYS A 126 -16.56 16.09 9.28
CA LYS A 126 -16.98 14.86 9.97
C LYS A 126 -15.85 14.19 10.77
N SER A 127 -14.61 14.30 10.30
CA SER A 127 -13.43 13.70 10.92
C SER A 127 -12.77 14.60 11.98
N PHE A 128 -13.37 15.74 12.31
CA PHE A 128 -12.80 16.70 13.25
C PHE A 128 -12.54 16.06 14.63
N SER A 129 -11.30 16.19 15.08
CA SER A 129 -10.83 15.69 16.36
C SER A 129 -9.85 16.68 16.93
N ILE A 130 -10.18 17.24 18.10
CA ILE A 130 -9.30 18.18 18.81
C ILE A 130 -8.01 17.48 19.19
N ASP A 131 -8.12 16.23 19.63
CA ASP A 131 -6.97 15.43 20.06
C ASP A 131 -6.02 15.19 18.89
N ASP A 132 -6.53 14.79 17.72
CA ASP A 132 -5.70 14.55 16.55
C ASP A 132 -5.02 15.83 16.04
N ILE A 133 -5.72 16.97 16.07
CA ILE A 133 -5.15 18.27 15.67
C ILE A 133 -4.07 18.72 16.67
N CYS A 134 -4.28 18.51 17.97
CA CYS A 134 -3.26 18.80 18.97
C CYS A 134 -2.05 17.88 18.82
N SER A 135 -2.25 16.58 18.59
CA SER A 135 -1.15 15.63 18.32
C SER A 135 -0.42 15.97 17.03
N LEU A 136 -1.12 16.45 16.00
CA LEU A 136 -0.50 16.95 14.76
C LEU A 136 0.45 18.12 15.06
N ALA A 137 -0.02 19.11 15.82
CA ALA A 137 0.76 20.29 16.18
C ALA A 137 1.98 19.92 17.05
N GLU A 138 1.78 19.06 18.04
CA GLU A 138 2.81 18.59 18.97
C GLU A 138 3.89 17.76 18.26
N ASN A 139 3.50 16.77 17.45
CA ASN A 139 4.42 15.81 16.88
C ASN A 139 5.12 16.32 15.61
N TYR A 140 4.46 17.16 14.81
CA TYR A 140 4.95 17.55 13.49
C TYR A 140 5.25 19.05 13.33
N TYR A 141 4.70 19.91 14.20
CA TYR A 141 4.87 21.37 14.15
C TYR A 141 5.39 21.96 15.48
N HIS A 142 6.26 21.23 16.18
CA HIS A 142 6.83 21.63 17.48
C HIS A 142 7.54 23.01 17.46
N GLY A 143 8.05 23.44 16.31
CA GLY A 143 8.66 24.77 16.13
C GLY A 143 7.64 25.92 16.10
N ASP A 144 6.41 25.64 15.65
CA ASP A 144 5.33 26.61 15.54
C ASP A 144 4.41 26.59 16.78
N PHE A 145 4.37 25.47 17.51
CA PHE A 145 3.52 25.28 18.68
C PHE A 145 4.33 24.86 19.93
N PRO A 146 4.91 25.82 20.67
CA PRO A 146 5.38 25.59 22.03
C PRO A 146 4.26 25.07 22.93
N GLN A 147 4.61 24.38 24.04
CA GLN A 147 3.62 23.77 24.95
C GLN A 147 2.48 24.71 25.40
N LYS A 148 2.81 25.97 25.71
CA LYS A 148 1.84 27.00 26.11
C LYS A 148 0.82 27.32 25.01
N ASP A 149 1.25 27.22 23.76
CA ASP A 149 0.41 27.50 22.60
C ASP A 149 -0.44 26.28 22.25
N LEU A 150 -0.01 25.05 22.58
CA LEU A 150 -0.85 23.85 22.48
C LEU A 150 -2.07 23.90 23.42
N ASP A 151 -1.88 24.34 24.67
CA ASP A 151 -3.00 24.52 25.61
C ASP A 151 -3.99 25.58 25.10
N THR A 152 -3.47 26.63 24.46
CA THR A 152 -4.27 27.70 23.88
C THR A 152 -5.01 27.23 22.63
N LEU A 153 -4.34 26.49 21.74
CA LEU A 153 -4.92 25.84 20.57
C LEU A 153 -6.08 24.94 20.98
N ARG A 154 -5.90 24.10 22.01
CA ARG A 154 -6.96 23.20 22.47
C ARG A 154 -8.22 23.95 22.91
N ARG A 155 -8.06 25.05 23.67
CA ARG A 155 -9.18 25.92 24.06
C ARG A 155 -9.85 26.55 22.83
N GLN A 156 -9.08 27.05 21.87
CA GLN A 156 -9.63 27.65 20.64
C GLN A 156 -10.40 26.63 19.80
N LEU A 157 -9.91 25.38 19.69
CA LEU A 157 -10.59 24.31 18.98
C LEU A 157 -11.91 23.89 19.66
N GLN A 158 -11.99 23.98 20.99
CA GLN A 158 -13.26 23.75 21.72
C GLN A 158 -14.31 24.82 21.37
N HIS A 159 -13.91 26.09 21.27
CA HIS A 159 -14.79 27.16 20.80
C HIS A 159 -15.23 26.91 19.36
N TYR A 160 -14.29 26.63 18.45
CA TYR A 160 -14.58 26.33 17.05
C TYR A 160 -15.61 25.20 16.89
N LYS A 161 -15.46 24.12 17.65
CA LYS A 161 -16.40 23.00 17.63
C LYS A 161 -17.82 23.44 17.98
N ASN A 162 -17.98 24.29 19.00
CA ASN A 162 -19.29 24.74 19.46
C ASN A 162 -19.92 25.79 18.55
N ASP A 163 -19.09 26.70 18.01
CA ASP A 163 -19.55 27.84 17.23
C ASP A 163 -19.83 27.48 15.77
N VAL A 164 -19.02 26.59 15.17
CA VAL A 164 -19.05 26.31 13.74
C VAL A 164 -19.60 24.92 13.42
N LEU A 165 -19.28 23.90 14.21
CA LEU A 165 -19.63 22.51 13.88
C LEU A 165 -20.97 22.03 14.46
N ILE A 166 -21.40 22.56 15.62
CA ILE A 166 -22.71 22.21 16.20
C ILE A 166 -23.86 22.95 15.50
N GLN A 167 -23.57 24.07 14.82
CA GLN A 167 -24.57 24.92 14.17
C GLN A 167 -24.78 24.60 12.66
N ALA A 168 -24.03 23.65 12.09
CA ALA A 168 -24.01 23.29 10.66
C ALA A 168 -24.64 21.91 10.38
#